data_AF-A0A550D118-F1
#
_entry.id   AF-A0A550D118-F1
#
_cell.length_a   1.000
_cell.length_b   1.000
_cell.length_c   1.000
_cell.angle_alpha   90.00
_cell.angle_beta   90.00
_cell.angle_gamma   90.00
#
_symmetry.space_group_name_H-M   'P 1'
#
loop_
_entity.id
_entity.type
_entity.pdbx_description
1 polymer ?
#
loop_
_entity_poly.entity_id
_entity_poly.type
_entity_poly.pdbx_seq_one_letter_code
_entity_poly.pdbx_strand_id
1 'polypeptide(L)'
;TIIEGYRLALNESLKVLKEISDKITPENRKALHDLIYTTLSSKFFSTESTLEKIIGLVIEASLAVLDKRDGQYNLDIKNIKTVKINSGEFDDSELFNGVVLDKEPANENMPKFLENVKILLIDFPLKLEKTEINMKLGITDPTQMKAYLDEQTAYIKQLVDKIKSLGAKVVISQKDIDEVASYLMAKNGIIA
;
A
#
# COMPACT_ATOMS: atom_id res chain seq x y z
N THR A 1 -23.44 -46.14 -7.14
CA THR A 1 -24.32 -45.37 -6.21
C THR A 1 -24.62 -44.00 -6.76
N ILE A 2 -25.71 -43.32 -6.35
CA ILE A 2 -26.08 -41.96 -6.78
C ILE A 2 -24.89 -40.98 -6.76
N ILE A 3 -24.03 -41.07 -5.75
CA ILE A 3 -22.82 -40.26 -5.58
C ILE A 3 -21.84 -40.40 -6.77
N GLU A 4 -21.63 -41.63 -7.26
CA GLU A 4 -20.76 -41.86 -8.43
C GLU A 4 -21.38 -41.29 -9.70
N GLY A 5 -22.71 -41.40 -9.84
CA GLY A 5 -23.44 -40.78 -10.94
C GLY A 5 -23.26 -39.26 -10.98
N TYR A 6 -23.39 -38.57 -9.84
CA TYR A 6 -23.14 -37.12 -9.75
C TYR A 6 -21.69 -36.74 -10.07
N ARG A 7 -20.70 -37.56 -9.67
CA ARG A 7 -19.29 -37.30 -10.01
C ARG A 7 -19.03 -37.45 -11.51
N LEU A 8 -19.61 -38.46 -12.15
CA LEU A 8 -19.51 -38.64 -13.60
C LEU A 8 -20.18 -37.48 -14.34
N ALA A 9 -21.37 -37.08 -13.91
CA ALA A 9 -22.09 -35.94 -14.48
C ALA A 9 -21.32 -34.62 -14.32
N LEU A 10 -20.73 -34.36 -13.15
CA LEU A 10 -19.90 -33.17 -12.92
C LEU A 10 -18.72 -33.10 -13.89
N ASN A 11 -18.00 -34.22 -14.05
CA ASN A 11 -16.85 -34.27 -14.96
C ASN A 11 -17.26 -34.03 -16.41
N GLU A 12 -18.40 -34.58 -16.84
CA GLU A 12 -18.90 -34.37 -18.20
C GLU A 12 -19.37 -32.93 -18.41
N SER A 13 -20.10 -32.35 -17.45
CA SER A 13 -20.48 -30.93 -17.47
C SER A 13 -19.28 -30.00 -17.58
N LEU A 14 -18.18 -30.29 -16.87
CA LEU A 14 -16.94 -29.49 -16.97
C LEU A 14 -16.27 -29.59 -18.34
N LYS A 15 -16.41 -30.71 -19.07
CA LYS A 15 -15.92 -30.82 -20.46
C LYS A 15 -16.78 -30.01 -21.41
N VAL A 16 -18.11 -30.19 -21.34
CA VAL A 16 -19.06 -29.44 -22.17
C VAL A 16 -18.90 -27.94 -21.96
N LEU A 17 -18.73 -27.50 -20.71
CA LEU A 17 -18.47 -26.08 -20.40
C LEU A 17 -17.22 -25.53 -21.10
N LYS A 18 -16.15 -26.32 -21.23
CA LYS A 18 -14.93 -25.89 -21.96
C LYS A 18 -15.13 -25.87 -23.47
N GLU A 19 -16.02 -26.70 -24.01
CA GLU A 19 -16.33 -26.74 -25.44
C GLU A 19 -17.20 -25.57 -25.87
N ILE A 20 -18.16 -25.17 -25.02
CA ILE A 20 -19.07 -24.04 -25.30
C ILE A 20 -18.53 -22.69 -24.85
N SER A 21 -17.41 -22.64 -24.12
CA SER A 21 -16.84 -21.37 -23.62
C SER A 21 -16.14 -20.58 -24.71
N ASP A 22 -16.43 -19.29 -24.80
CA ASP A 22 -15.70 -18.37 -25.66
C ASP A 22 -14.34 -17.98 -25.05
N LYS A 23 -13.29 -17.99 -25.89
CA LYS A 23 -11.96 -17.55 -25.48
C LYS A 23 -11.85 -16.04 -25.56
N ILE A 24 -11.72 -15.39 -24.40
CA ILE A 24 -11.54 -13.94 -24.28
C ILE A 24 -10.07 -13.64 -23.98
N THR A 25 -9.52 -12.62 -24.63
CA THR A 25 -8.18 -12.11 -24.28
C THR A 25 -8.30 -11.21 -23.05
N PRO A 26 -7.44 -11.35 -22.02
CA PRO A 26 -7.52 -10.53 -20.80
C PRO A 26 -7.40 -9.02 -20.99
N GLU A 27 -6.92 -8.56 -22.15
CA GLU A 27 -6.80 -7.14 -22.49
C GLU A 27 -8.05 -6.58 -23.21
N ASN A 28 -9.02 -7.44 -23.56
CA ASN A 28 -10.23 -7.01 -24.26
C ASN A 28 -11.17 -6.25 -23.30
N ARG A 29 -11.01 -4.93 -23.26
CA ARG A 29 -11.79 -4.03 -22.41
C ARG A 29 -13.30 -4.18 -22.57
N LYS A 30 -13.81 -4.41 -23.79
CA LYS A 30 -15.25 -4.58 -24.01
C LYS A 30 -15.78 -5.85 -23.35
N ALA A 31 -15.09 -6.97 -23.54
CA ALA A 31 -15.47 -8.23 -22.93
C ALA A 31 -15.35 -8.20 -21.39
N LEU A 32 -14.34 -7.51 -20.86
CA LEU A 32 -14.22 -7.25 -19.42
C LEU A 32 -15.37 -6.39 -18.89
N HIS A 33 -15.74 -5.34 -19.63
CA HIS A 33 -16.88 -4.48 -19.29
C HIS A 33 -18.17 -5.29 -19.21
N ASP A 34 -18.53 -6.04 -20.25
CA ASP A 34 -19.76 -6.85 -20.30
C ASP A 34 -19.82 -7.85 -19.12
N LEU A 35 -18.68 -8.46 -18.77
CA LEU A 35 -18.54 -9.41 -17.66
C LEU A 35 -18.75 -8.74 -16.29
N ILE A 36 -18.09 -7.60 -16.06
CA ILE A 36 -18.21 -6.86 -14.80
C ILE A 36 -19.62 -6.27 -14.69
N TYR A 37 -20.16 -5.72 -15.77
CA TYR A 37 -21.54 -5.21 -15.84
C TYR A 37 -22.54 -6.29 -15.45
N THR A 38 -22.43 -7.50 -16.01
CA THR A 38 -23.31 -8.63 -15.66
C THR A 38 -23.22 -8.98 -14.16
N THR A 39 -22.03 -8.87 -13.58
CA THR A 39 -21.79 -9.18 -12.16
C THR A 39 -22.30 -8.09 -11.22
N LEU A 40 -22.17 -6.83 -11.62
CA LEU A 40 -22.47 -5.65 -10.79
C LEU A 40 -23.89 -5.11 -10.98
N SER A 41 -24.51 -5.27 -12.14
CA SER A 41 -25.87 -4.80 -12.45
C SER A 41 -26.94 -5.36 -11.50
N SER A 42 -26.72 -6.56 -10.93
CA SER A 42 -27.62 -7.16 -9.93
C SER A 42 -27.38 -6.63 -8.50
N LYS A 43 -26.38 -5.78 -8.28
CA LYS A 43 -26.03 -5.17 -6.99
C LYS A 43 -26.45 -3.71 -7.00
N PHE A 44 -26.86 -3.20 -5.83
CA PHE A 44 -27.45 -1.88 -5.72
C PHE A 44 -26.40 -0.78 -5.96
N PHE A 45 -26.44 -0.17 -7.15
CA PHE A 45 -25.78 1.11 -7.47
C PHE A 45 -26.87 2.16 -7.70
N SER A 46 -26.63 3.37 -7.20
CA SER A 46 -27.59 4.48 -7.21
C SER A 46 -27.99 4.92 -8.63
N THR A 47 -27.06 4.83 -9.59
CA THR A 47 -27.29 5.20 -11.00
C THR A 47 -26.47 4.34 -11.97
N GLU A 48 -26.90 4.29 -13.24
CA GLU A 48 -26.14 3.64 -14.32
C GLU A 48 -24.79 4.33 -14.55
N SER A 49 -24.71 5.66 -14.42
CA SER A 49 -23.46 6.40 -14.52
C SER A 49 -22.45 6.02 -13.44
N THR A 50 -22.91 5.81 -12.21
CA THR A 50 -22.07 5.33 -11.10
C THR A 50 -21.52 3.93 -11.40
N LEU A 51 -22.37 3.04 -11.90
CA LEU A 51 -21.98 1.68 -12.27
C LEU A 51 -20.90 1.71 -13.37
N GLU A 52 -21.11 2.48 -14.43
CA GLU A 52 -20.15 2.63 -15.53
C GLU A 52 -18.80 3.18 -15.05
N LYS A 53 -18.82 4.18 -14.17
CA LYS A 53 -17.59 4.73 -13.57
C LYS A 53 -16.83 3.64 -12.81
N ILE A 54 -17.51 2.89 -11.96
CA ILE A 54 -16.90 1.82 -11.14
C ILE A 54 -16.33 0.71 -12.04
N ILE A 55 -17.06 0.30 -13.08
CA ILE A 55 -16.57 -0.68 -14.05
C ILE A 55 -15.26 -0.19 -14.68
N GLY A 56 -15.22 1.08 -15.10
CA GLY A 56 -14.01 1.71 -15.63
C GLY A 56 -12.84 1.63 -14.65
N LEU A 57 -13.04 2.03 -13.38
CA LEU A 57 -12.02 1.98 -12.34
C LEU A 57 -11.48 0.57 -12.10
N VAL A 58 -12.36 -0.44 -12.07
CA VAL A 58 -11.98 -1.85 -11.86
C VAL A 58 -11.15 -2.37 -13.03
N ILE A 59 -11.54 -2.06 -14.27
CA ILE A 59 -10.79 -2.47 -15.47
C ILE A 59 -9.41 -1.80 -15.46
N GLU A 60 -9.33 -0.50 -15.21
CA GLU A 60 -8.07 0.23 -15.18
C GLU A 60 -7.13 -0.27 -14.09
N ALA A 61 -7.63 -0.47 -12.88
CA ALA A 61 -6.85 -1.02 -11.77
C ALA A 61 -6.33 -2.43 -12.09
N SER A 62 -7.19 -3.28 -12.68
CA SER A 62 -6.83 -4.66 -13.04
C SER A 62 -5.77 -4.71 -14.13
N LEU A 63 -5.88 -3.86 -15.15
CA LEU A 63 -4.90 -3.78 -16.24
C LEU A 63 -3.57 -3.16 -15.78
N ALA A 64 -3.58 -2.25 -14.81
CA ALA A 64 -2.37 -1.62 -14.29
C ALA A 64 -1.48 -2.62 -13.51
N VAL A 65 -2.08 -3.61 -12.85
CA VAL A 65 -1.35 -4.64 -12.08
C VAL A 65 -1.18 -5.96 -12.84
N LEU A 66 -1.67 -6.03 -14.07
CA LEU A 66 -1.63 -7.24 -14.89
C LEU A 66 -0.19 -7.52 -15.31
N ASP A 67 0.37 -8.61 -14.80
CA ASP A 67 1.71 -9.05 -15.17
C ASP A 67 1.62 -10.10 -16.27
N LYS A 68 2.43 -9.93 -17.31
CA LYS A 68 2.51 -10.85 -18.45
C LYS A 68 3.89 -11.48 -18.45
N ARG A 69 4.00 -12.67 -17.86
CA ARG A 69 5.24 -13.47 -17.84
C ARG A 69 5.02 -14.78 -18.56
N ASP A 70 5.94 -15.15 -19.42
CA ASP A 70 5.95 -16.44 -20.14
C ASP A 70 4.64 -16.73 -20.90
N GLY A 71 4.01 -15.69 -21.45
CA GLY A 71 2.73 -15.80 -22.18
C GLY A 71 1.52 -16.07 -21.30
N GLN A 72 1.68 -16.10 -19.98
CA GLN A 72 0.59 -16.20 -19.01
C GLN A 72 0.31 -14.83 -18.39
N TYR A 73 -0.98 -14.58 -18.19
CA TYR A 73 -1.47 -13.41 -17.47
C TYR A 73 -1.62 -13.77 -16.01
N ASN A 74 -0.93 -13.04 -15.14
CA ASN A 74 -1.06 -13.17 -13.69
C ASN A 74 -1.54 -11.85 -13.11
N LEU A 75 -2.61 -11.92 -12.31
CA LEU A 75 -3.16 -10.78 -11.60
C LEU A 75 -3.14 -11.11 -10.11
N ASP A 76 -2.27 -10.42 -9.37
CA ASP A 76 -2.28 -10.48 -7.91
C ASP A 76 -3.18 -9.38 -7.36
N ILE A 77 -4.34 -9.79 -6.84
CA ILE A 77 -5.34 -8.89 -6.24
C ILE A 77 -4.73 -8.08 -5.08
N LYS A 78 -3.66 -8.58 -4.43
CA LYS A 78 -2.96 -7.85 -3.36
C LYS A 78 -2.30 -6.56 -3.83
N ASN A 79 -2.03 -6.42 -5.12
CA ASN A 79 -1.49 -5.20 -5.71
C ASN A 79 -2.56 -4.10 -5.89
N ILE A 80 -3.85 -4.41 -5.67
CA ILE A 80 -4.95 -3.45 -5.72
C ILE A 80 -5.40 -3.17 -4.29
N LYS A 81 -5.07 -1.98 -3.78
CA LYS A 81 -5.50 -1.54 -2.45
C LYS A 81 -6.76 -0.69 -2.54
N THR A 82 -7.85 -1.16 -1.92
CA THR A 82 -9.08 -0.36 -1.74
C THR A 82 -9.02 0.38 -0.40
N VAL A 83 -9.08 1.71 -0.44
CA VAL A 83 -9.23 2.56 0.75
C VAL A 83 -10.67 3.07 0.79
N LYS A 84 -11.37 2.87 1.92
CA LYS A 84 -12.75 3.29 2.09
C LYS A 84 -12.80 4.53 2.96
N ILE A 85 -13.45 5.58 2.47
CA ILE A 85 -13.73 6.80 3.21
C ILE A 85 -15.24 6.81 3.45
N ASN A 86 -15.66 6.97 4.71
CA ASN A 86 -17.07 6.89 5.10
C ASN A 86 -17.91 8.12 4.69
N SER A 87 -17.26 9.17 4.21
CA SER A 87 -17.89 10.37 3.68
C SER A 87 -17.78 10.41 2.15
N GLY A 88 -18.82 10.89 1.49
CA GLY A 88 -18.87 11.01 0.04
C GLY A 88 -19.88 10.05 -0.60
N GLU A 89 -20.02 10.17 -1.91
CA GLU A 89 -20.85 9.30 -2.74
C GLU A 89 -19.99 8.30 -3.52
N PHE A 90 -20.61 7.28 -4.11
CA PHE A 90 -19.89 6.33 -4.98
C PHE A 90 -19.22 7.04 -6.15
N ASP A 91 -19.82 8.13 -6.63
CA ASP A 91 -19.29 8.97 -7.71
C ASP A 91 -18.01 9.72 -7.32
N ASP A 92 -17.65 9.81 -6.03
CA ASP A 92 -16.38 10.40 -5.59
C ASP A 92 -15.21 9.40 -5.64
N SER A 93 -15.46 8.15 -6.01
CA SER A 93 -14.42 7.13 -6.10
C SER A 93 -13.44 7.42 -7.24
N GLU A 94 -12.15 7.29 -6.96
CA GLU A 94 -11.06 7.53 -7.91
C GLU A 94 -9.99 6.43 -7.84
N LEU A 95 -9.31 6.21 -8.96
CA LEU A 95 -8.16 5.32 -9.06
C LEU A 95 -6.88 6.15 -8.95
N PHE A 96 -6.08 5.87 -7.93
CA PHE A 96 -4.76 6.46 -7.77
C PHE A 96 -3.70 5.49 -8.30
N ASN A 97 -2.91 5.93 -9.28
CA ASN A 97 -1.74 5.20 -9.78
C ASN A 97 -0.57 5.31 -8.80
N GLY A 98 -0.68 4.61 -7.67
CA GLY A 98 0.28 4.65 -6.58
C GLY A 98 -0.23 3.94 -5.34
N VAL A 99 0.24 4.36 -4.17
CA VAL A 99 -0.18 3.79 -2.88
C VAL A 99 -0.76 4.88 -2.00
N VAL A 100 -1.99 4.68 -1.54
CA VAL A 100 -2.62 5.51 -0.51
C VAL A 100 -2.32 4.91 0.86
N LEU A 101 -1.74 5.71 1.75
CA LEU A 101 -1.47 5.34 3.14
C LEU A 101 -2.43 6.09 4.05
N ASP A 102 -3.16 5.35 4.88
CA ASP A 102 -4.01 5.90 5.93
C ASP A 102 -3.15 6.18 7.17
N LYS A 103 -2.27 7.18 7.04
CA LYS A 103 -1.29 7.60 8.03
C LYS A 103 -1.09 9.11 7.97
N GLU A 104 -0.84 9.70 9.13
CA GLU A 104 -0.51 11.11 9.27
C GLU A 104 1.01 11.28 9.40
N PRO A 105 1.57 12.44 8.98
CA PRO A 105 2.98 12.75 9.20
C PRO A 105 3.34 12.71 10.69
N ALA A 106 4.56 12.25 11.01
CA ALA A 106 5.02 12.14 12.39
C ALA A 106 5.19 13.50 13.11
N ASN A 107 5.17 14.62 12.39
CA ASN A 107 5.24 15.96 12.97
C ASN A 107 4.40 16.95 12.13
N GLU A 108 3.66 17.84 12.79
CA GLU A 108 2.79 18.84 12.14
C GLU A 108 3.55 19.84 11.25
N ASN A 109 4.84 20.07 11.54
CA ASN A 109 5.69 20.99 10.77
C ASN A 109 6.25 20.35 9.49
N MET A 110 5.93 19.09 9.20
CA MET A 110 6.33 18.44 7.96
C MET A 110 5.56 19.01 6.75
N PRO A 111 6.19 19.05 5.57
CA PRO A 111 5.52 19.52 4.35
C PRO A 111 4.33 18.61 4.00
N LYS A 112 3.18 19.22 3.68
CA LYS A 112 1.97 18.48 3.29
C LYS A 112 1.97 18.07 1.81
N PHE A 113 2.80 18.70 0.99
CA PHE A 113 2.85 18.47 -0.44
C PHE A 113 4.30 18.52 -0.92
N LEU A 114 4.67 17.53 -1.72
CA LEU A 114 6.00 17.35 -2.28
C LEU A 114 5.86 16.76 -3.69
N GLU A 115 6.56 17.34 -4.65
CA GLU A 115 6.60 16.85 -6.04
C GLU A 115 8.00 16.37 -6.40
N ASN A 116 8.09 15.37 -7.27
CA ASN A 116 9.36 14.86 -7.83
C ASN A 116 10.39 14.51 -6.75
N VAL A 117 9.95 13.78 -5.74
CA VAL A 117 10.74 13.42 -4.56
C VAL A 117 11.20 11.96 -4.56
N LYS A 118 12.32 11.72 -3.89
CA LYS A 118 12.78 10.36 -3.58
C LYS A 118 12.12 9.85 -2.30
N ILE A 119 11.57 8.65 -2.38
CA ILE A 119 10.94 7.92 -1.28
C ILE A 119 11.93 6.88 -0.75
N LEU A 120 12.11 6.83 0.57
CA LEU A 120 12.93 5.84 1.27
C LEU A 120 12.03 4.95 2.12
N LEU A 121 12.17 3.64 1.96
CA LEU A 121 11.47 2.64 2.78
C LEU A 121 12.43 2.10 3.83
N ILE A 122 12.01 2.06 5.09
CA ILE A 122 12.83 1.62 6.23
C ILE A 122 12.06 0.60 7.07
N ASP A 123 12.73 -0.48 7.49
CA ASP A 123 12.18 -1.56 8.32
C ASP A 123 12.78 -1.59 9.76
N PHE A 124 13.67 -0.65 10.09
CA PHE A 124 14.24 -0.45 11.42
C PHE A 124 13.66 0.81 12.10
N PRO A 125 13.64 0.86 13.45
CA PRO A 125 13.04 2.01 14.14
C PRO A 125 13.99 3.20 14.12
N LEU A 126 13.45 4.41 13.93
CA LEU A 126 14.21 5.65 14.03
C LEU A 126 14.19 6.15 15.47
N LYS A 127 14.63 5.28 16.39
CA LYS A 127 14.74 5.53 17.82
C LYS A 127 16.01 4.89 18.37
N LEU A 128 16.34 5.25 19.61
CA LEU A 128 17.43 4.59 20.33
C LEU A 128 17.01 3.18 20.71
N GLU A 129 17.69 2.20 20.09
CA GLU A 129 17.48 0.81 20.43
C GLU A 129 18.08 0.53 21.81
N LYS A 130 17.25 0.00 22.71
CA LYS A 130 17.75 -0.55 23.96
C LYS A 130 18.51 -1.82 23.63
N THR A 131 19.74 -1.92 24.11
CA THR A 131 20.53 -3.16 23.99
C THR A 131 19.77 -4.32 24.63
N GLU A 132 19.76 -5.48 23.98
CA GLU A 132 19.12 -6.70 24.48
C GLU A 132 19.72 -7.17 25.81
N ILE A 133 20.97 -6.79 26.07
CA ILE A 133 21.63 -6.97 27.35
C ILE A 133 21.13 -5.89 28.31
N ASN A 134 20.63 -6.31 29.48
CA ASN A 134 20.23 -5.43 30.58
C ASN A 134 21.44 -4.62 31.10
N MET A 135 21.78 -3.55 30.41
CA MET A 135 22.80 -2.60 30.81
C MET A 135 22.19 -1.59 31.79
N LYS A 136 22.69 -1.56 33.02
CA LYS A 136 22.36 -0.51 33.99
C LYS A 136 23.43 0.57 33.91
N LEU A 137 23.06 1.74 33.42
CA LEU A 137 23.94 2.90 33.42
C LEU A 137 24.03 3.44 34.86
N GLY A 138 25.21 3.36 35.48
CA GLY A 138 25.47 3.94 36.80
C GLY A 138 25.87 5.41 36.64
N ILE A 139 24.91 6.32 36.74
CA ILE A 139 25.18 7.76 36.64
C ILE A 139 25.57 8.28 38.02
N THR A 140 26.82 8.72 38.17
CA THR A 140 27.33 9.24 39.44
C THR A 140 27.36 10.77 39.50
N ASP A 141 27.28 11.44 38.35
CA ASP A 141 27.37 12.90 38.26
C ASP A 141 26.38 13.48 37.21
N PRO A 142 25.77 14.66 37.45
CA PRO A 142 24.89 15.32 36.49
C PRO A 142 25.51 15.58 35.11
N THR A 143 26.83 15.78 35.03
CA THR A 143 27.56 15.98 33.76
C THR A 143 27.54 14.72 32.90
N GLN A 144 27.62 13.54 33.51
CA GLN A 144 27.52 12.25 32.81
C GLN A 144 26.11 12.04 32.25
N MET A 145 25.07 12.46 32.98
CA MET A 145 23.70 12.42 32.48
C MET A 145 23.54 13.29 31.22
N LYS A 146 24.12 14.49 31.23
CA LYS A 146 24.07 15.39 30.07
C LYS A 146 24.83 14.81 28.86
N ALA A 147 26.05 14.32 29.06
CA ALA A 147 26.83 13.70 28.00
C ALA A 147 26.11 12.50 27.36
N TYR A 148 25.44 11.68 28.16
CA TYR A 148 24.63 10.56 27.69
C TYR A 148 23.44 11.01 26.83
N LEU A 149 22.72 12.06 27.24
CA LEU A 149 21.62 12.62 26.44
C LEU A 149 22.11 13.25 25.12
N ASP A 150 23.27 13.91 25.15
CA ASP A 150 23.89 14.51 23.97
C ASP A 150 24.34 13.42 22.97
N GLU A 151 24.91 12.31 23.44
CA GLU A 151 25.30 11.17 22.60
C GLU A 151 24.08 10.51 21.94
N GLN A 152 23.01 10.30 22.71
CA GLN A 152 21.75 9.77 22.18
C GLN A 152 21.17 10.65 21.07
N THR A 153 21.18 11.97 21.28
CA THR A 153 20.72 12.95 20.27
C THR A 153 21.63 12.95 19.04
N ALA A 154 22.94 12.85 19.23
CA ALA A 154 23.92 12.81 18.15
C ALA A 154 23.74 11.57 17.26
N TYR A 155 23.42 10.41 17.84
CA TYR A 155 23.13 9.19 17.10
C TYR A 155 21.92 9.35 16.15
N ILE A 156 20.80 9.86 16.68
CA ILE A 156 19.58 10.12 15.88
C ILE A 156 19.90 11.12 14.76
N LYS A 157 20.64 12.18 15.08
CA LYS A 157 21.05 13.19 14.11
C LYS A 157 21.86 12.58 12.96
N GLN A 158 22.80 11.69 13.25
CA GLN A 158 23.57 11.00 12.22
C GLN A 158 22.70 10.15 11.29
N LEU A 159 21.66 9.48 11.81
CA LEU A 159 20.71 8.73 10.99
C LEU A 159 19.93 9.65 10.05
N VAL A 160 19.40 10.76 10.57
CA VAL A 160 18.67 11.75 9.76
C VAL A 160 19.59 12.41 8.72
N ASP A 161 20.84 12.71 9.07
CA ASP A 161 21.82 13.27 8.15
C ASP A 161 22.18 12.28 7.02
N LYS A 162 22.21 10.96 7.30
CA LYS A 162 22.35 9.92 6.27
C LYS A 162 21.14 9.86 5.35
N ILE A 163 19.91 9.93 5.88
CA ILE A 163 18.69 9.97 5.06
C ILE A 163 18.73 11.19 4.13
N LYS A 164 19.14 12.34 4.67
CA LYS A 164 19.30 13.58 3.92
C LYS A 164 20.36 13.46 2.82
N SER A 165 21.49 12.81 3.08
CA SER A 165 22.56 12.66 2.08
C SER A 165 22.16 11.79 0.89
N LEU A 166 21.21 10.86 1.08
CA LEU A 166 20.58 10.11 -0.01
C LEU A 166 19.65 10.97 -0.89
N GLY A 167 19.29 12.17 -0.42
CA GLY A 167 18.33 13.06 -1.06
C GLY A 167 16.88 12.58 -0.92
N ALA A 168 16.60 11.69 0.02
CA ALA A 168 15.24 11.27 0.33
C ALA A 168 14.47 12.42 1.00
N LYS A 169 13.26 12.66 0.49
CA LYS A 169 12.35 13.69 1.03
C LYS A 169 11.11 13.09 1.66
N VAL A 170 10.80 11.83 1.33
CA VAL A 170 9.74 11.04 1.97
C VAL A 170 10.39 9.80 2.57
N VAL A 171 10.12 9.52 3.83
CA VAL A 171 10.53 8.29 4.52
C VAL A 171 9.26 7.56 4.94
N ILE A 172 9.18 6.27 4.64
CA ILE A 172 8.10 5.42 5.14
C ILE A 172 8.77 4.37 6.02
N SER A 173 8.57 4.49 7.32
CA SER A 173 9.08 3.55 8.31
C SER A 173 8.03 2.52 8.66
N GLN A 174 8.41 1.25 8.70
CA GLN A 174 7.57 0.18 9.23
C GLN A 174 7.48 0.21 10.76
N LYS A 175 8.49 0.80 11.41
CA LYS A 175 8.62 0.89 12.88
C LYS A 175 8.54 2.34 13.37
N ASP A 176 8.51 2.52 14.69
CA ASP A 176 8.34 3.82 15.32
C ASP A 176 9.45 4.82 14.96
N ILE A 177 9.06 6.10 14.95
CA ILE A 177 9.95 7.25 14.77
C ILE A 177 9.93 8.04 16.09
N ASP A 178 11.11 8.31 16.65
CA ASP A 178 11.23 9.09 17.87
C ASP A 178 10.93 10.58 17.64
N GLU A 179 10.50 11.30 18.68
CA GLU A 179 10.11 12.71 18.60
C GLU A 179 11.29 13.60 18.15
N VAL A 180 12.50 13.32 18.65
CA VAL A 180 13.72 14.03 18.24
C VAL A 180 14.02 13.79 16.76
N ALA A 181 13.79 12.56 16.28
CA ALA A 181 14.00 12.22 14.87
C ALA A 181 12.97 12.93 13.98
N SER A 182 11.69 12.94 14.37
CA SER A 182 10.62 13.60 13.62
C SER A 182 10.82 15.11 13.54
N TYR A 183 11.25 15.74 14.65
CA TYR A 183 11.61 17.16 14.68
C TYR A 183 12.79 17.49 13.75
N LEU A 184 13.86 16.69 13.79
CA LEU A 184 15.02 16.89 12.92
C LEU A 184 14.67 16.67 11.44
N MET A 185 13.83 15.70 11.12
CA MET A 185 13.33 15.47 9.76
C MET A 185 12.46 16.62 9.26
N ALA A 186 11.52 17.10 10.08
CA ALA A 186 10.68 18.26 9.77
C ALA A 186 11.52 19.51 9.48
N LYS A 187 12.55 19.79 10.30
CA LYS A 187 13.48 20.92 10.08
C LYS A 187 14.24 20.83 8.75
N ASN A 188 14.48 19.62 8.25
CA ASN A 188 15.14 19.38 6.96
C ASN A 188 14.15 19.27 5.78
N GLY A 189 12.85 19.47 6.03
CA GLY A 189 11.78 19.34 5.06
C GLY A 189 11.66 17.90 4.53
N ILE A 190 11.84 16.91 5.40
CA ILE A 190 11.64 15.49 5.13
C ILE A 190 10.33 15.08 5.83
N ILE A 191 9.40 14.49 5.07
CA ILE A 191 8.19 13.89 5.62
C ILE A 191 8.48 12.44 6.02
N ALA A 192 8.00 12.03 7.18
CA ALA A 192 8.18 10.68 7.72
C ALA A 192 6.93 10.20 8.47
#